data_AF-A0A928ENW9-F1
#
_entry.id   AF-A0A928ENW9-F1
#
_cell.length_a   1.000
_cell.length_b   1.000
_cell.length_c   1.000
_cell.angle_alpha   90.00
_cell.angle_beta   90.00
_cell.angle_gamma   90.00
#
_symmetry.space_group_name_H-M   'P 1'
#
loop_
_entity.id
_entity.type
_entity.pdbx_description
1 polymer ?
#
loop_
_entity_poly.entity_id
_entity_poly.type
_entity_poly.pdbx_seq_one_letter_code
_entity_poly.pdbx_strand_id
1 'polypeptide(L)'
;MKAFIISTILFALLISAIFGNALYVKRVSERIISESEQIQKENYEPKLANDLEKYWLKHRSFVGLSVGHEELDLISQTIISLKACCETGSIADASVYVLILQDAAEEVGRHEEVSFENLF
;
A
#
# COMPACT_ATOMS: atom_id res chain seq x y z
N MET A 1 26.40 -9.64 32.15
CA MET A 1 25.87 -8.27 31.91
C MET A 1 26.05 -7.80 30.47
N LYS A 2 27.25 -7.82 29.86
CA LYS A 2 27.44 -7.36 28.47
C LYS A 2 26.53 -8.08 27.45
N ALA A 3 26.40 -9.40 27.56
CA ALA A 3 25.50 -10.18 26.73
C ALA A 3 24.02 -9.76 26.88
N PHE A 4 23.57 -9.49 28.11
CA PHE A 4 22.20 -9.01 28.37
C PHE A 4 21.93 -7.67 27.69
N ILE A 5 22.87 -6.71 27.81
CA ILE A 5 22.75 -5.39 27.15
C ILE A 5 22.69 -5.55 25.62
N ILE A 6 23.54 -6.39 25.04
CA ILE A 6 23.55 -6.65 23.60
C ILE A 6 22.21 -7.27 23.16
N SER A 7 21.69 -8.25 23.90
CA SER A 7 20.39 -8.85 23.63
C SER A 7 19.25 -7.84 23.72
N THR A 8 19.25 -6.95 24.72
CA THR A 8 18.24 -5.89 24.84
C THR A 8 18.29 -4.91 23.65
N ILE A 9 19.50 -4.52 23.21
CA ILE A 9 19.66 -3.63 22.06
C ILE A 9 19.16 -4.30 20.77
N LEU A 10 19.50 -5.57 20.55
CA LEU A 10 19.01 -6.33 19.40
C LEU A 10 17.49 -6.47 19.41
N PHE A 11 16.89 -6.70 20.58
CA PHE A 11 15.44 -6.77 20.74
C PHE A 11 14.77 -5.43 20.40
N ALA A 12 15.31 -4.32 20.89
CA ALA A 12 14.81 -2.98 20.56
C ALA A 12 14.93 -2.65 19.06
N LEU A 13 16.02 -3.08 18.42
CA LEU A 13 16.21 -2.92 16.97
C LEU A 13 15.19 -3.71 16.17
N LEU A 14 14.90 -4.96 16.55
CA LEU A 14 13.88 -5.79 15.90
C LEU A 14 12.50 -5.17 16.01
N ILE A 15 12.11 -4.71 17.21
CA ILE A 15 10.85 -4.00 17.41
C ILE A 15 10.80 -2.76 16.51
N SER A 16 11.85 -1.94 16.51
CA SER A 16 11.91 -0.73 15.68
C SER A 16 11.77 -1.04 14.19
N ALA A 17 12.37 -2.14 13.71
CA ALA A 17 12.24 -2.57 12.33
C ALA A 17 10.81 -2.99 11.97
N ILE A 18 10.13 -3.74 12.86
CA ILE A 18 8.73 -4.16 12.68
C ILE A 18 7.83 -2.93 12.62
N PHE A 19 7.93 -2.02 13.59
CA PHE A 19 7.16 -0.78 13.61
C PHE A 19 7.45 0.11 12.38
N GLY A 20 8.72 0.20 11.98
CA GLY A 20 9.12 0.94 10.80
C GLY A 20 8.50 0.38 9.52
N ASN A 21 8.41 -0.94 9.40
CA ASN A 21 7.78 -1.60 8.27
C ASN A 21 6.25 -1.38 8.26
N ALA A 22 5.58 -1.56 9.38
CA ALA A 22 4.14 -1.33 9.50
C ALA A 22 3.76 0.12 9.12
N LEU A 23 4.49 1.11 9.64
CA LEU A 23 4.30 2.52 9.28
C LEU A 23 4.59 2.79 7.80
N TYR A 24 5.56 2.10 7.22
CA TYR A 24 5.89 2.23 5.80
C TYR A 24 4.76 1.72 4.92
N VAL A 25 4.24 0.51 5.19
CA VAL A 25 3.12 -0.07 4.45
C VAL A 25 1.89 0.83 4.56
N LYS A 26 1.54 1.29 5.77
CA LYS A 26 0.43 2.23 5.98
C LYS A 26 0.58 3.50 5.13
N ARG A 27 1.76 4.11 5.10
CA ARG A 27 2.01 5.29 4.26
C ARG A 27 1.87 5.01 2.77
N VAL A 28 2.30 3.83 2.31
CA VAL A 28 2.15 3.43 0.91
C VAL A 28 0.67 3.25 0.57
N SER A 29 -0.09 2.57 1.42
CA SER A 29 -1.54 2.41 1.29
C SER A 29 -2.30 3.73 1.25
N GLU A 30 -2.05 4.61 2.23
CA GLU A 30 -2.66 5.96 2.29
C GLU A 30 -2.36 6.77 1.02
N ARG A 31 -1.14 6.62 0.47
CA ARG A 31 -0.76 7.30 -0.75
C ARG A 31 -1.42 6.72 -1.99
N ILE A 32 -1.58 5.40 -2.09
CA ILE A 32 -2.36 4.76 -3.18
C ILE A 32 -3.79 5.28 -3.16
N ILE A 33 -4.43 5.35 -1.98
CA ILE A 33 -5.78 5.89 -1.82
C ILE A 33 -5.80 7.35 -2.29
N SER A 34 -4.89 8.20 -1.80
CA SER A 34 -4.83 9.62 -2.16
C SER A 34 -4.60 9.86 -3.66
N GLU A 35 -3.69 9.11 -4.30
CA GLU A 35 -3.42 9.22 -5.74
C GLU A 35 -4.62 8.71 -6.56
N SER A 36 -5.31 7.66 -6.11
CA SER A 36 -6.53 7.16 -6.75
C SER A 36 -7.70 8.16 -6.67
N GLU A 37 -7.85 8.89 -5.55
CA GLU A 37 -8.82 9.99 -5.47
C GLU A 37 -8.47 11.14 -6.41
N GLN A 38 -7.18 11.44 -6.55
CA GLN A 38 -6.72 12.48 -7.46
C GLN A 38 -7.05 12.11 -8.91
N ILE A 39 -6.91 10.84 -9.30
CA ILE A 39 -7.33 10.34 -10.61
C ILE A 39 -8.83 10.61 -10.83
N GLN A 40 -9.69 10.37 -9.84
CA GLN A 40 -11.12 10.69 -9.98
C GLN A 40 -11.38 12.20 -10.13
N LYS A 41 -10.72 13.03 -9.33
CA LYS A 41 -10.88 14.51 -9.32
C LYS A 41 -10.45 15.14 -10.64
N GLU A 42 -9.40 14.61 -11.26
CA GLU A 42 -8.85 15.06 -12.55
C GLU A 42 -9.45 14.31 -13.74
N ASN A 43 -10.68 13.80 -13.60
CA ASN A 43 -11.46 13.16 -14.65
C ASN A 43 -10.72 12.00 -15.35
N TYR A 44 -10.06 11.16 -14.56
CA TYR A 44 -9.39 9.94 -14.99
C TYR A 44 -8.22 10.15 -15.96
N GLU A 45 -7.42 11.21 -15.75
CA GLU A 45 -6.25 11.51 -16.58
C GLU A 45 -5.25 10.32 -16.65
N PRO A 46 -4.92 9.78 -17.85
CA PRO A 46 -4.04 8.62 -18.00
C PRO A 46 -2.63 8.80 -17.42
N LYS A 47 -2.15 10.05 -17.35
CA LYS A 47 -0.84 10.37 -16.78
C LYS A 47 -0.80 10.07 -15.27
N LEU A 48 -1.86 10.38 -14.55
CA LEU A 48 -1.96 10.13 -13.12
C LEU A 48 -2.01 8.63 -12.82
N ALA A 49 -2.73 7.85 -13.62
CA ALA A 49 -2.74 6.39 -13.50
C ALA A 49 -1.35 5.77 -13.78
N ASN A 50 -0.61 6.32 -14.75
CA ASN A 50 0.78 5.91 -15.00
C ASN A 50 1.73 6.26 -13.84
N ASP A 51 1.56 7.43 -13.22
CA ASP A 51 2.39 7.84 -12.09
C ASP A 51 2.11 6.99 -10.85
N LEU A 52 0.84 6.62 -10.62
CA LEU A 52 0.44 5.65 -9.59
C LEU A 52 1.03 4.25 -9.83
N GLU A 53 1.02 3.75 -11.07
CA GLU A 53 1.67 2.48 -11.41
C GLU A 53 3.17 2.49 -11.11
N LYS A 54 3.87 3.57 -11.50
CA LYS A 54 5.31 3.72 -11.20
C LYS A 54 5.57 3.80 -9.70
N TYR A 55 4.73 4.52 -8.98
CA TYR A 55 4.81 4.60 -7.53
C TYR A 55 4.67 3.20 -6.92
N TRP A 56 3.61 2.47 -7.27
CA TRP A 56 3.38 1.13 -6.76
C TRP A 56 4.54 0.17 -7.08
N LEU A 57 5.01 0.12 -8.33
CA LEU A 57 6.11 -0.77 -8.73
C LEU A 57 7.40 -0.52 -7.94
N LYS A 58 7.68 0.74 -7.59
CA LYS A 58 8.84 1.11 -6.76
C LYS A 58 8.72 0.60 -5.32
N HIS A 59 7.50 0.49 -4.80
CA HIS A 59 7.24 0.19 -3.39
C HIS A 59 6.78 -1.26 -3.14
N ARG A 60 6.27 -1.96 -4.17
CA ARG A 60 5.73 -3.33 -4.10
C ARG A 60 6.66 -4.32 -3.41
N SER A 61 7.96 -4.27 -3.71
CA SER A 61 8.94 -5.21 -3.13
C SER A 61 9.12 -5.06 -1.63
N PHE A 62 8.99 -3.83 -1.11
CA PHE A 62 9.10 -3.55 0.32
C PHE A 62 7.80 -3.91 1.05
N VAL A 63 6.65 -3.57 0.46
CA VAL A 63 5.35 -3.95 1.00
C VAL A 63 5.20 -5.47 1.07
N GLY A 64 5.70 -6.19 0.07
CA GLY A 64 5.69 -7.65 0.04
C GLY A 64 6.61 -8.36 1.05
N LEU A 65 7.30 -7.62 1.94
CA LEU A 65 7.99 -8.23 3.08
C LEU A 65 7.03 -8.62 4.20
N SER A 66 5.87 -7.99 4.29
CA SER A 66 4.87 -8.24 5.34
C SER A 66 3.46 -8.50 4.82
N VAL A 67 3.19 -8.20 3.55
CA VAL A 67 1.88 -8.40 2.92
C VAL A 67 1.91 -9.65 2.02
N GLY A 68 0.80 -10.40 2.03
CA GLY A 68 0.63 -11.60 1.21
C GLY A 68 0.69 -11.32 -0.29
N HIS A 69 1.10 -12.32 -1.07
CA HIS A 69 1.24 -12.17 -2.52
C HIS A 69 -0.09 -11.93 -3.23
N GLU A 70 -1.19 -12.47 -2.71
CA GLU A 70 -2.53 -12.31 -3.29
C GLU A 70 -2.99 -10.85 -3.26
N GLU A 71 -2.75 -10.15 -2.14
CA GLU A 71 -3.09 -8.74 -1.97
C GLU A 71 -2.21 -7.84 -2.84
N LEU A 72 -0.91 -8.14 -2.92
CA LEU A 72 0.01 -7.39 -3.81
C LEU A 72 -0.40 -7.53 -5.28
N ASP A 73 -0.79 -8.73 -5.70
CA ASP A 73 -1.21 -9.00 -7.06
C ASP A 73 -2.56 -8.38 -7.37
N LEU A 74 -3.50 -8.38 -6.41
CA LEU A 74 -4.77 -7.66 -6.52
C LEU A 74 -4.56 -6.16 -6.74
N ILE A 75 -3.73 -5.50 -5.91
CA ILE A 75 -3.41 -4.08 -6.08
C ILE A 75 -2.76 -3.83 -7.45
N SER A 76 -1.80 -4.68 -7.84
CA SER A 76 -1.10 -4.55 -9.13
C SER A 76 -2.07 -4.66 -10.32
N GLN A 77 -2.92 -5.68 -10.33
CA GLN A 77 -3.89 -5.92 -11.40
C GLN A 77 -4.94 -4.81 -11.46
N THR A 78 -5.36 -4.30 -10.30
CA THR A 78 -6.35 -3.22 -10.23
C THR A 78 -5.78 -1.91 -10.76
N ILE A 79 -4.52 -1.57 -10.45
CA ILE A 79 -3.84 -0.40 -11.02
C ILE A 79 -3.69 -0.52 -12.54
N ILE A 80 -3.31 -1.70 -13.04
CA ILE A 80 -3.21 -1.96 -14.49
C ILE A 80 -4.56 -1.78 -15.17
N SER A 81 -5.63 -2.32 -14.57
CA SER A 81 -6.99 -2.22 -15.11
C SER A 81 -7.51 -0.78 -15.09
N LEU A 82 -7.27 -0.05 -14.00
CA LEU A 82 -7.58 1.37 -13.87
C LEU A 82 -6.89 2.18 -14.97
N LYS A 83 -5.59 1.96 -15.17
CA LYS A 83 -4.81 2.62 -16.22
C LYS A 83 -5.38 2.34 -17.61
N ALA A 84 -5.71 1.08 -17.91
CA ALA A 84 -6.32 0.72 -19.18
C ALA A 84 -7.66 1.46 -19.39
N CYS A 85 -8.51 1.55 -18.37
CA CYS A 85 -9.77 2.29 -18.43
C CYS A 85 -9.57 3.80 -18.64
N CYS A 86 -8.57 4.40 -17.99
CA CYS A 86 -8.18 5.79 -18.21
C CYS A 86 -7.74 6.01 -19.66
N GLU A 87 -6.89 5.14 -20.21
CA GLU A 87 -6.39 5.22 -21.58
C GLU A 87 -7.51 5.05 -22.64
N THR A 88 -8.51 4.22 -22.36
CA THR A 88 -9.65 3.99 -23.26
C THR A 88 -10.81 4.98 -23.04
N GLY A 89 -10.75 5.82 -22.02
CA GLY A 89 -11.80 6.77 -21.65
C GLY A 89 -13.06 6.12 -21.04
N SER A 90 -12.97 4.90 -20.52
CA SER A 90 -14.12 4.23 -19.87
C SER A 90 -14.24 4.68 -18.41
N ILE A 91 -14.89 5.83 -18.21
CA ILE A 91 -15.02 6.48 -16.88
C ILE A 91 -15.79 5.61 -15.89
N ALA A 92 -16.85 4.93 -16.34
CA ALA A 92 -17.67 4.07 -15.48
C ALA A 92 -16.83 2.91 -14.91
N ASP A 93 -16.08 2.21 -15.75
CA ASP A 93 -15.20 1.12 -15.32
C ASP A 93 -14.04 1.64 -14.47
N ALA A 94 -13.46 2.78 -14.84
CA ALA A 94 -12.37 3.40 -14.07
C ALA A 94 -12.82 3.72 -12.63
N SER A 95 -14.04 4.23 -12.45
CA SER A 95 -14.60 4.51 -11.12
C SER A 95 -14.70 3.26 -10.24
N VAL A 96 -15.08 2.12 -10.84
CA VAL A 96 -15.16 0.82 -10.15
C VAL A 96 -13.77 0.36 -9.73
N TYR A 97 -12.78 0.44 -10.62
CA TYR A 97 -11.41 0.05 -10.28
C TYR A 97 -10.77 0.95 -9.24
N VAL A 98 -11.11 2.24 -9.18
CA VAL A 98 -10.65 3.08 -8.07
C VAL A 98 -11.22 2.59 -6.73
N LEU A 99 -12.51 2.26 -6.66
CA LEU A 99 -13.09 1.77 -5.41
C LEU A 99 -12.45 0.45 -4.95
N ILE A 100 -12.25 -0.49 -5.88
CA ILE A 100 -11.56 -1.76 -5.59
C ILE A 100 -10.13 -1.50 -5.11
N LEU A 101 -9.44 -0.55 -5.73
CA LEU A 101 -8.06 -0.20 -5.35
C LEU A 101 -8.00 0.42 -3.96
N GLN A 102 -8.95 1.30 -3.63
CA GLN A 102 -9.05 1.94 -2.32
C GLN A 102 -9.32 0.92 -1.23
N ASP A 103 -10.28 0.02 -1.45
CA ASP A 103 -10.62 -1.06 -0.52
C ASP A 103 -9.42 -2.00 -0.29
N ALA A 104 -8.75 -2.43 -1.37
CA ALA A 104 -7.55 -3.27 -1.27
C ALA A 104 -6.40 -2.55 -0.55
N ALA A 105 -6.18 -1.27 -0.81
CA ALA A 105 -5.15 -0.48 -0.14
C ALA A 105 -5.47 -0.24 1.34
N GLU A 106 -6.73 0.00 1.68
CA GLU A 106 -7.21 0.16 3.06
C GLU A 106 -7.05 -1.13 3.85
N GLU A 107 -7.41 -2.27 3.27
CA GLU A 107 -7.24 -3.59 3.90
C GLU A 107 -5.77 -3.88 4.21
N VAL A 108 -4.87 -3.61 3.24
CA VAL A 108 -3.42 -3.74 3.44
C VAL A 108 -2.91 -2.78 4.53
N GLY A 109 -3.43 -1.55 4.57
CA GLY A 109 -3.07 -0.58 5.61
C GLY A 109 -3.58 -0.98 7.00
N ARG A 110 -4.76 -1.59 7.08
CA ARG A 110 -5.42 -2.04 8.31
C ARG A 110 -4.75 -3.26 8.92
N HIS A 111 -4.32 -4.22 8.10
CA HIS A 111 -3.57 -5.40 8.58
C HIS A 111 -2.25 -5.04 9.27
N GLU A 112 -1.70 -3.87 8.98
CA GLU A 112 -0.49 -3.34 9.60
C GLU A 112 -0.77 -2.37 10.76
N GLU A 113 -2.05 -2.17 11.13
CA GLU A 113 -2.36 -1.47 12.37
C GLU A 113 -1.91 -2.32 13.56
N VAL A 114 -0.82 -1.87 14.18
CA VAL A 114 -0.37 -2.35 15.47
C VAL A 114 -1.43 -1.97 16.50
N SER A 115 -2.48 -2.78 16.62
CA SER A 115 -3.46 -2.61 17.68
C SER A 115 -2.81 -3.02 19.00
N PHE A 116 -2.57 -2.04 19.87
CA PHE A 116 -2.20 -2.28 21.26
C PHE A 116 -3.28 -3.07 22.03
N GLU A 117 -4.53 -3.17 21.51
CA GLU A 117 -5.57 -4.05 22.07
C GLU A 117 -5.28 -5.54 21.84
N ASN A 118 -4.49 -5.91 20.83
CA ASN A 118 -4.10 -7.30 20.60
C ASN A 118 -2.87 -7.72 21.44
N LEU A 119 -2.25 -6.78 22.15
CA LEU A 119 -1.07 -6.99 23.00
C LEU A 119 -1.41 -7.04 24.50
N PHE A 120 -2.68 -6.81 24.89
CA PHE A 120 -3.16 -6.84 26.28
C PHE A 120 -4.44 -7.66 26.46
#